data_AF-A0A512DUP9-F1
#
_entry.id   AF-A0A512DUP9-F1
#
_cell.length_a   1.000
_cell.length_b   1.000
_cell.length_c   1.000
_cell.angle_alpha   90.00
_cell.angle_beta   90.00
_cell.angle_gamma   90.00
#
_symmetry.space_group_name_H-M   'P 1'
#
loop_
_entity.id
_entity.type
_entity.pdbx_description
1 polymer ?
#
loop_
_entity_poly.entity_id
_entity_poly.type
_entity_poly.pdbx_seq_one_letter_code
_entity_poly.pdbx_strand_id
1 'polypeptide(L)'
;MGRQRPNALLVLTFLAILTAGAPSPRAADCPAGSNDYKTYQGDLAFERFSHQSLGANVCYPIRVFPVMNPTAGGFRFTSDDGLSWFSVSSAALSQETSIRDVMDRAKRNLLAKAASITYERSKENWFVLSGHDGDRIYYQRTAISSASSEASTLFIDIPTEQKPFYQDIIARMSWSFRPR
;
A
#
# COMPACT_ATOMS: atom_id res chain seq x y z
N MET A 1 -10.55 65.07 9.49
CA MET A 1 -9.48 64.64 10.42
C MET A 1 -10.06 63.49 11.23
N GLY A 2 -9.44 62.31 11.21
CA GLY A 2 -9.95 61.11 11.91
C GLY A 2 -9.99 59.85 11.03
N ARG A 3 -8.82 59.31 10.69
CA ARG A 3 -8.66 57.96 10.12
C ARG A 3 -8.61 56.97 11.28
N GLN A 4 -9.49 55.98 11.29
CA GLN A 4 -9.35 54.79 12.13
C GLN A 4 -9.30 53.58 11.21
N ARG A 5 -8.13 52.93 11.17
CA ARG A 5 -7.84 51.72 10.38
C ARG A 5 -8.22 50.50 11.23
N PRO A 6 -8.94 49.50 10.69
CA PRO A 6 -9.02 48.21 11.35
C PRO A 6 -7.77 47.37 11.05
N ASN A 7 -7.28 46.69 12.09
CA ASN A 7 -6.21 45.70 12.07
C ASN A 7 -6.56 44.56 11.12
N ALA A 8 -5.83 44.45 10.00
CA ALA A 8 -5.79 43.23 9.20
C ALA A 8 -4.67 42.34 9.72
N LEU A 9 -5.08 41.27 10.38
CA LEU A 9 -4.23 40.17 10.82
C LEU A 9 -3.53 39.55 9.60
N LEU A 10 -2.21 39.45 9.70
CA LEU A 10 -1.30 38.88 8.71
C LEU A 10 -1.61 37.39 8.50
N VAL A 11 -2.34 37.04 7.44
CA VAL A 11 -2.44 35.64 7.00
C VAL A 11 -1.22 35.35 6.14
N LEU A 12 -0.20 34.77 6.77
CA LEU A 12 0.94 34.15 6.08
C LEU A 12 0.42 32.96 5.27
N THR A 13 0.16 33.18 3.98
CA THR A 13 -0.08 32.12 3.01
C THR A 13 1.22 31.35 2.83
N PHE A 14 1.39 30.23 3.55
CA PHE A 14 2.43 29.26 3.23
C PHE A 14 2.05 28.56 1.93
N LEU A 15 2.59 29.07 0.83
CA LEU A 15 2.69 28.38 -0.45
C LEU A 15 3.71 27.25 -0.28
N ALA A 16 3.26 26.07 0.11
CA ALA A 16 4.12 24.88 0.10
C ALA A 16 4.24 24.38 -1.35
N ILE A 17 5.29 24.85 -2.02
CA ILE A 17 5.76 24.36 -3.32
C ILE A 17 6.12 22.88 -3.13
N LEU A 18 5.29 21.97 -3.65
CA LEU A 18 5.69 20.58 -3.86
C LEU A 18 6.66 20.55 -5.05
N THR A 19 7.95 20.78 -4.78
CA THR A 19 8.99 20.43 -5.74
C THR A 19 8.92 18.92 -5.94
N ALA A 20 8.62 18.51 -7.17
CA ALA A 20 8.77 17.13 -7.61
C ALA A 20 10.25 16.76 -7.55
N GLY A 21 10.69 16.30 -6.38
CA GLY A 21 12.02 15.74 -6.20
C GLY A 21 12.14 14.44 -6.99
N ALA A 22 13.24 14.30 -7.73
CA ALA A 22 13.63 13.04 -8.37
C ALA A 22 13.52 11.86 -7.39
N PRO A 23 13.19 10.64 -7.84
CA PRO A 23 13.08 9.48 -6.97
C PRO A 23 14.39 9.29 -6.18
N SER A 24 14.31 9.40 -4.86
CA SER A 24 15.48 9.18 -3.99
C SER A 24 15.94 7.73 -4.11
N PRO A 25 17.25 7.45 -4.22
CA PRO A 25 17.81 6.09 -4.18
C PRO A 25 17.35 5.28 -2.95
N ARG A 26 16.93 5.97 -1.87
CA ARG A 26 16.40 5.37 -0.64
C ARG A 26 15.08 4.61 -0.78
N ALA A 27 14.35 4.75 -1.89
CA ALA A 27 13.19 3.90 -2.18
C ALA A 27 13.58 2.48 -2.66
N ALA A 28 14.85 2.31 -3.07
CA ALA A 28 15.40 1.04 -3.57
C ALA A 28 16.04 0.17 -2.47
N ASP A 29 16.31 0.72 -1.30
CA ASP A 29 16.72 -0.05 -0.12
C ASP A 29 15.47 -0.35 0.70
N CYS A 30 15.35 -1.53 1.32
CA CYS A 30 14.34 -1.69 2.37
C CYS A 30 14.75 -0.76 3.51
N PRO A 31 14.18 0.46 3.62
CA PRO A 31 14.71 1.41 4.57
C PRO A 31 14.34 0.85 5.94
N ALA A 32 15.33 0.48 6.74
CA ALA A 32 15.13 0.41 8.17
C ALA A 32 14.66 1.79 8.61
N GLY A 33 13.45 1.90 9.16
CA GLY A 33 13.04 3.12 9.84
C GLY A 33 13.02 4.38 8.98
N SER A 34 11.94 4.71 8.28
CA SER A 34 11.70 6.14 8.07
C SER A 34 11.43 6.77 9.45
N ASN A 35 12.14 7.84 9.77
CA ASN A 35 12.12 8.46 11.10
C ASN A 35 10.78 9.13 11.48
N ASP A 36 9.77 9.05 10.61
CA ASP A 36 8.46 9.70 10.74
C ASP A 36 7.33 8.77 11.23
N TYR A 37 7.61 7.52 11.65
CA TYR A 37 6.59 6.62 12.21
C TYR A 37 6.91 6.07 13.61
N LYS A 38 7.75 6.75 14.39
CA LYS A 38 8.18 6.32 15.74
C LYS A 38 7.05 5.89 16.68
N THR A 39 6.61 4.63 16.64
CA THR A 39 6.26 3.78 17.78
C THR A 39 5.87 2.39 17.26
N TYR A 40 6.46 1.35 17.87
CA TYR A 40 6.24 -0.09 17.61
C TYR A 40 6.84 -0.58 16.28
N GLN A 41 7.96 -1.30 16.32
CA GLN A 41 7.91 -2.76 16.37
C GLN A 41 9.23 -3.43 16.79
N GLY A 42 10.09 -2.77 17.56
CA GLY A 42 11.37 -3.37 17.96
C GLY A 42 12.21 -3.85 16.74
N ASP A 43 13.10 -4.81 16.96
CA ASP A 43 14.11 -5.30 16.00
C ASP A 43 13.54 -6.20 14.88
N LEU A 44 12.40 -5.86 14.27
CA LEU A 44 11.90 -6.61 13.10
C LEU A 44 12.78 -6.36 11.87
N ALA A 45 13.45 -7.41 11.40
CA ALA A 45 14.18 -7.43 10.14
C ALA A 45 13.21 -7.53 8.95
N PHE A 46 13.36 -6.62 7.97
CA PHE A 46 12.60 -6.62 6.72
C PHE A 46 13.50 -7.02 5.56
N GLU A 47 12.98 -7.88 4.70
CA GLU A 47 13.67 -8.33 3.49
C GLU A 47 12.90 -7.94 2.24
N ARG A 48 13.62 -7.77 1.14
CA ARG A 48 13.04 -7.45 -0.16
C ARG A 48 12.61 -8.72 -0.87
N PHE A 49 11.32 -8.86 -1.11
CA PHE A 49 10.81 -9.77 -2.12
C PHE A 49 10.91 -9.13 -3.51
N SER A 50 11.46 -9.88 -4.47
CA SER A 50 11.56 -9.50 -5.88
C SER A 50 11.45 -10.77 -6.72
N HIS A 51 10.49 -10.82 -7.65
CA HIS A 51 10.37 -11.91 -8.62
C HIS A 51 10.31 -11.36 -10.04
N GLN A 52 11.10 -11.92 -10.97
CA GLN A 52 11.25 -11.37 -12.32
C GLN A 52 9.92 -11.31 -13.08
N SER A 53 9.08 -12.34 -12.94
CA SER A 53 7.81 -12.45 -13.66
C SER A 53 6.63 -11.72 -13.02
N LEU A 54 6.78 -11.17 -11.80
CA LEU A 54 5.65 -10.51 -11.10
C LEU A 54 5.68 -9.00 -11.20
N GLY A 55 6.69 -8.43 -11.86
CA GLY A 55 6.75 -6.98 -12.09
C GLY A 55 6.55 -6.17 -10.81
N ALA A 56 7.00 -6.65 -9.64
CA ALA A 56 6.76 -6.00 -8.36
C ALA A 56 7.84 -6.33 -7.34
N ASN A 57 8.10 -5.36 -6.46
CA ASN A 57 8.94 -5.52 -5.27
C ASN A 57 8.19 -5.07 -4.03
N VAL A 58 8.43 -5.72 -2.89
CA VAL A 58 7.91 -5.32 -1.58
C VAL A 58 8.92 -5.70 -0.49
N CYS A 59 9.05 -4.87 0.54
CA CYS A 59 9.78 -5.23 1.74
C CYS A 59 8.81 -5.76 2.79
N TYR A 60 9.09 -6.91 3.38
CA TYR A 60 8.21 -7.56 4.37
C TYR A 60 9.02 -8.18 5.52
N PRO A 61 8.44 -8.32 6.73
CA PRO A 61 9.11 -8.90 7.88
C PRO A 61 9.14 -10.43 7.80
N ILE A 62 10.27 -11.02 7.38
CA ILE A 62 10.38 -12.46 7.10
C ILE A 62 10.05 -13.34 8.31
N ARG A 63 10.39 -12.90 9.53
CA ARG A 63 10.11 -13.65 10.76
C ARG A 63 8.63 -13.62 11.15
N VAL A 64 7.89 -12.62 10.70
CA VAL A 64 6.44 -12.53 10.91
C VAL A 64 5.71 -13.38 9.88
N PHE A 65 6.18 -13.39 8.62
CA PHE A 65 5.60 -14.19 7.53
C PHE A 65 6.61 -15.22 6.97
N PRO A 66 6.93 -16.29 7.72
CA PRO A 66 7.99 -17.22 7.34
C PRO A 66 7.61 -18.17 6.21
N VAL A 67 6.31 -18.39 5.97
CA VAL A 67 5.83 -19.38 4.99
C VAL A 67 5.47 -18.70 3.68
N MET A 68 6.15 -19.05 2.59
CA MET A 68 5.86 -18.57 1.23
C MET A 68 5.38 -19.71 0.34
N ASN A 69 4.21 -19.54 -0.30
CA ASN A 69 3.61 -20.51 -1.22
C ASN A 69 3.29 -19.84 -2.57
N PRO A 70 3.58 -20.49 -3.72
CA PRO A 70 3.17 -19.97 -5.02
C PRO A 70 1.64 -19.99 -5.16
N THR A 71 1.10 -19.03 -5.91
CA THR A 71 -0.31 -18.93 -6.27
C THR A 71 -0.47 -18.71 -7.78
N ALA A 72 -1.69 -18.80 -8.29
CA ALA A 72 -1.97 -18.37 -9.66
C ALA A 72 -1.64 -16.87 -9.80
N GLY A 73 -0.58 -16.56 -10.54
CA GLY A 73 -0.13 -15.18 -10.79
C GLY A 73 0.65 -14.53 -9.66
N GLY A 74 1.15 -15.28 -8.66
CA GLY A 74 1.81 -14.65 -7.51
C GLY A 74 2.39 -15.59 -6.46
N PHE A 75 2.59 -15.02 -5.28
CA PHE A 75 2.94 -15.74 -4.05
C PHE A 75 2.08 -15.25 -2.90
N ARG A 76 1.78 -16.16 -1.97
CA ARG A 76 1.18 -15.89 -0.68
C ARG A 76 2.19 -16.15 0.42
N PHE A 77 2.23 -15.25 1.38
CA PHE A 77 3.08 -15.28 2.56
C PHE A 77 2.18 -15.34 3.79
N THR A 78 2.39 -16.32 4.66
CA THR A 78 1.51 -16.58 5.82
C THR A 78 2.27 -16.38 7.11
N SER A 79 1.60 -15.81 8.11
CA SER A 79 2.19 -15.55 9.42
C SER A 79 2.53 -16.85 10.14
N ASP A 80 3.45 -16.77 11.10
CA ASP A 80 3.88 -17.93 11.91
C ASP A 80 2.70 -18.59 12.67
N ASP A 81 1.75 -17.78 13.15
CA ASP A 81 0.51 -18.24 13.79
C ASP A 81 -0.57 -18.74 12.80
N GLY A 82 -0.35 -18.58 11.50
CA GLY A 82 -1.30 -18.95 10.45
C GLY A 82 -2.53 -18.05 10.30
N LEU A 83 -2.68 -17.02 11.14
CA LEU A 83 -3.92 -16.21 11.21
C LEU A 83 -3.93 -15.03 10.25
N SER A 84 -2.77 -14.61 9.76
CA SER A 84 -2.58 -13.46 8.87
C SER A 84 -1.82 -13.86 7.62
N TRP A 85 -2.04 -13.13 6.53
CA TRP A 85 -1.30 -13.37 5.30
C TRP A 85 -1.25 -12.12 4.43
N PHE A 86 -0.29 -12.12 3.50
CA PHE A 86 -0.30 -11.21 2.37
C PHE A 86 0.00 -11.96 1.08
N SER A 87 -0.30 -11.34 -0.04
CA SER A 87 0.08 -11.84 -1.36
C SER A 87 0.61 -10.73 -2.24
N VAL A 88 1.58 -11.08 -3.08
CA VAL A 88 2.03 -10.28 -4.21
C VAL A 88 1.65 -11.02 -5.47
N SER A 89 0.92 -10.36 -6.36
CA SER A 89 0.47 -10.96 -7.63
C SER A 89 0.57 -9.97 -8.78
N SER A 90 0.62 -10.49 -10.01
CA SER A 90 0.51 -9.72 -11.25
C SER A 90 -0.56 -10.33 -12.15
N ALA A 91 -1.28 -9.49 -12.86
CA ALA A 91 -2.27 -9.91 -13.86
C ALA A 91 -2.12 -9.08 -15.14
N ALA A 92 -2.07 -9.75 -16.29
CA ALA A 92 -2.07 -9.10 -17.58
C ALA A 92 -3.37 -8.30 -17.81
N LEU A 93 -3.23 -7.14 -18.41
CA LEU A 93 -4.31 -6.24 -18.77
C LEU A 93 -4.46 -6.20 -20.30
N SER A 94 -5.69 -6.03 -20.78
CA SER A 94 -5.89 -5.61 -22.17
C SER A 94 -5.43 -4.15 -22.34
N GLN A 95 -5.02 -3.77 -23.55
CA GLN A 95 -4.46 -2.43 -23.84
C GLN A 95 -5.37 -1.28 -23.37
N GLU A 96 -6.69 -1.46 -23.45
CA GLU A 96 -7.69 -0.43 -23.08
C GLU A 96 -8.10 -0.46 -21.60
N THR A 97 -7.58 -1.40 -20.79
CA THR A 97 -7.98 -1.49 -19.38
C THR A 97 -7.28 -0.41 -18.56
N SER A 98 -8.06 0.54 -18.03
CA SER A 98 -7.56 1.59 -17.15
C SER A 98 -7.40 1.10 -15.70
N ILE A 99 -6.62 1.83 -14.89
CA ILE A 99 -6.55 1.56 -13.45
C ILE A 99 -7.94 1.63 -12.77
N ARG A 100 -8.83 2.48 -13.30
CA ARG A 100 -10.20 2.63 -12.79
C ARG A 100 -11.01 1.36 -13.03
N ASP A 101 -10.87 0.75 -14.20
CA ASP A 101 -11.55 -0.52 -14.51
C ASP A 101 -11.07 -1.64 -13.59
N VAL A 102 -9.77 -1.69 -13.29
CA VAL A 102 -9.20 -2.64 -12.32
C VAL A 102 -9.74 -2.40 -10.92
N MET A 103 -9.83 -1.13 -10.50
CA MET A 103 -10.39 -0.73 -9.22
C MET A 103 -11.87 -1.10 -9.10
N ASP A 104 -12.67 -0.85 -10.13
CA ASP A 104 -14.10 -1.18 -10.15
C ASP A 104 -14.33 -2.69 -10.10
N ARG A 105 -13.48 -3.49 -10.77
CA ARG A 105 -13.47 -4.96 -10.63
C ARG A 105 -13.15 -5.38 -9.20
N ALA A 106 -12.12 -4.79 -8.58
CA ALA A 106 -11.75 -5.08 -7.20
C ALA A 106 -12.89 -4.77 -6.22
N LYS A 107 -13.54 -3.61 -6.36
CA LYS A 107 -14.73 -3.24 -5.57
C LYS A 107 -15.86 -4.26 -5.72
N ARG A 108 -16.19 -4.66 -6.95
CA ARG A 108 -17.23 -5.69 -7.19
C ARG A 108 -16.90 -7.01 -6.50
N ASN A 109 -15.65 -7.45 -6.55
CA ASN A 109 -15.21 -8.68 -5.88
C ASN A 109 -15.33 -8.58 -4.36
N LEU A 110 -15.00 -7.43 -3.77
CA LEU A 110 -15.15 -7.18 -2.33
C LEU A 110 -16.62 -7.14 -1.92
N LEU A 111 -17.45 -6.41 -2.66
CA LEU A 111 -18.90 -6.32 -2.40
C LEU A 111 -19.60 -7.69 -2.55
N ALA A 112 -19.17 -8.52 -3.50
CA ALA A 112 -19.68 -9.88 -3.66
C ALA A 112 -19.40 -10.78 -2.44
N LYS A 113 -18.39 -10.44 -1.63
CA LYS A 113 -18.10 -11.09 -0.34
C LYS A 113 -18.79 -10.42 0.85
N ALA A 114 -19.66 -9.44 0.61
CA ALA A 114 -20.21 -8.55 1.63
C ALA A 114 -19.15 -7.80 2.46
N ALA A 115 -17.94 -7.62 1.92
CA ALA A 115 -16.91 -6.82 2.55
C ALA A 115 -17.27 -5.33 2.48
N SER A 116 -16.99 -4.61 3.56
CA SER A 116 -17.16 -3.16 3.65
C SER A 116 -15.87 -2.45 3.24
N ILE A 117 -15.97 -1.43 2.38
CA ILE A 117 -14.83 -0.57 2.02
C ILE A 117 -14.89 0.67 2.91
N THR A 118 -13.91 0.86 3.79
CA THR A 118 -13.84 2.01 4.72
C THR A 118 -12.77 3.02 4.33
N TYR A 119 -11.83 2.63 3.47
CA TYR A 119 -10.80 3.50 2.94
C TYR A 119 -10.59 3.28 1.44
N GLU A 120 -10.51 4.38 0.71
CA GLU A 120 -10.29 4.40 -0.72
C GLU A 120 -9.36 5.56 -1.09
N ARG A 121 -8.35 5.27 -1.91
CA ARG A 121 -7.48 6.29 -2.49
C ARG A 121 -7.01 5.86 -3.86
N SER A 122 -7.02 6.77 -4.83
CA SER A 122 -6.56 6.48 -6.19
C SER A 122 -5.74 7.62 -6.77
N LYS A 123 -4.94 7.26 -7.76
CA LYS A 123 -4.16 8.11 -8.67
C LYS A 123 -4.25 7.48 -10.07
N GLU A 124 -3.64 8.15 -11.05
CA GLU A 124 -3.70 7.77 -12.46
C GLU A 124 -3.23 6.35 -12.76
N ASN A 125 -2.29 5.80 -11.97
CA ASN A 125 -1.70 4.48 -12.20
C ASN A 125 -1.74 3.55 -10.98
N TRP A 126 -2.39 3.94 -9.88
CA TRP A 126 -2.54 3.07 -8.72
C TRP A 126 -3.76 3.40 -7.87
N PHE A 127 -4.23 2.43 -7.11
CA PHE A 127 -5.23 2.63 -6.07
C PHE A 127 -4.95 1.81 -4.81
N VAL A 128 -5.63 2.19 -3.74
CA VAL A 128 -5.70 1.48 -2.47
C VAL A 128 -7.16 1.34 -2.06
N LEU A 129 -7.55 0.13 -1.65
CA LEU A 129 -8.81 -0.18 -0.99
C LEU A 129 -8.48 -0.84 0.35
N SER A 130 -9.17 -0.47 1.41
CA SER A 130 -9.09 -1.17 2.70
C SER A 130 -10.43 -1.12 3.41
N GLY A 131 -10.65 -2.09 4.27
CA GLY A 131 -11.92 -2.25 4.96
C GLY A 131 -12.03 -3.55 5.73
N HIS A 132 -13.26 -3.99 5.96
CA HIS A 132 -13.54 -5.18 6.77
C HIS A 132 -14.23 -6.26 5.94
N ASP A 133 -13.82 -7.50 6.16
CA ASP A 133 -14.48 -8.72 5.70
C ASP A 133 -14.76 -9.59 6.94
N GLY A 134 -15.97 -9.47 7.50
CA GLY A 134 -16.30 -10.04 8.80
C GLY A 134 -15.43 -9.48 9.94
N ASP A 135 -14.74 -10.37 10.65
CA ASP A 135 -13.80 -10.05 11.73
C ASP A 135 -12.38 -9.73 11.23
N ARG A 136 -12.21 -9.62 9.90
CA ARG A 136 -10.90 -9.41 9.27
C ARG A 136 -10.79 -8.01 8.68
N ILE A 137 -9.56 -7.52 8.59
CA ILE A 137 -9.19 -6.31 7.87
C ILE A 137 -8.45 -6.73 6.61
N TYR A 138 -8.91 -6.23 5.46
CA TYR A 138 -8.15 -6.33 4.23
C TYR A 138 -7.51 -4.99 3.87
N TYR A 139 -6.36 -5.07 3.20
CA TYR A 139 -5.68 -3.96 2.57
C TYR A 139 -5.24 -4.39 1.18
N GLN A 140 -5.68 -3.68 0.14
CA GLN A 140 -5.28 -3.92 -1.23
C GLN A 140 -4.64 -2.66 -1.81
N ARG A 141 -3.42 -2.78 -2.32
CA ARG A 141 -2.77 -1.78 -3.16
C ARG A 141 -2.48 -2.39 -4.52
N THR A 142 -3.02 -1.79 -5.57
CA THR A 142 -2.80 -2.23 -6.95
C THR A 142 -2.20 -1.08 -7.75
N ALA A 143 -1.21 -1.38 -8.57
CA ALA A 143 -0.54 -0.41 -9.43
C ALA A 143 -0.29 -1.01 -10.82
N ILE A 144 -0.38 -0.17 -11.85
CA ILE A 144 -0.02 -0.51 -13.22
C ILE A 144 1.32 0.16 -13.51
N SER A 145 2.26 -0.62 -14.05
CA SER A 145 3.52 -0.08 -14.56
C SER A 145 3.27 0.58 -15.92
N SER A 146 3.90 1.71 -16.20
CA SER A 146 3.89 2.26 -17.56
C SER A 146 4.70 1.41 -18.55
N ALA A 147 5.57 0.54 -18.04
CA ALA A 147 6.43 -0.33 -18.86
C ALA A 147 5.81 -1.71 -19.15
N SER A 148 4.81 -2.13 -18.37
CA SER A 148 4.14 -3.42 -18.54
C SER A 148 2.63 -3.25 -18.64
N SER A 149 1.97 -3.99 -19.53
CA SER A 149 0.52 -4.09 -19.56
C SER A 149 0.01 -5.02 -18.45
N GLU A 150 0.47 -4.81 -17.22
CA GLU A 150 0.17 -5.65 -16.07
C GLU A 150 -0.24 -4.82 -14.85
N ALA A 151 -1.16 -5.36 -14.06
CA ALA A 151 -1.52 -4.84 -12.75
C ALA A 151 -0.86 -5.68 -11.65
N SER A 152 0.08 -5.06 -10.93
CA SER A 152 0.69 -5.66 -9.75
C SER A 152 -0.13 -5.32 -8.51
N THR A 153 -0.42 -6.31 -7.67
CA THR A 153 -1.24 -6.16 -6.46
C THR A 153 -0.53 -6.71 -5.23
N LEU A 154 -0.47 -5.87 -4.19
CA LEU A 154 -0.24 -6.25 -2.81
C LEU A 154 -1.60 -6.37 -2.12
N PHE A 155 -1.95 -7.54 -1.62
CA PHE A 155 -3.13 -7.78 -0.79
C PHE A 155 -2.69 -8.28 0.58
N ILE A 156 -3.25 -7.76 1.66
CA ILE A 156 -2.95 -8.14 3.04
C ILE A 156 -4.27 -8.38 3.75
N ASP A 157 -4.31 -9.41 4.60
CA ASP A 157 -5.49 -9.85 5.33
C ASP A 157 -5.08 -10.29 6.73
N ILE A 158 -5.70 -9.66 7.74
CA ILE A 158 -5.38 -9.86 9.15
C ILE A 158 -6.65 -9.95 9.99
N PRO A 159 -6.65 -10.61 11.15
CA PRO A 159 -7.70 -10.46 12.16
C PRO A 159 -7.77 -9.01 12.66
N THR A 160 -8.98 -8.51 12.90
CA THR A 160 -9.19 -7.14 13.41
C THR A 160 -8.51 -6.94 14.77
N GLU A 161 -8.51 -7.97 15.61
CA GLU A 161 -7.85 -7.95 16.93
C GLU A 161 -6.32 -7.81 16.84
N GLN A 162 -5.70 -8.23 15.74
CA GLN A 162 -4.26 -8.13 15.51
C GLN A 162 -3.86 -6.80 14.83
N LYS A 163 -4.82 -5.92 14.51
CA LYS A 163 -4.56 -4.60 13.90
C LYS A 163 -3.44 -3.80 14.61
N PRO A 164 -3.41 -3.69 15.95
CA PRO A 164 -2.35 -2.92 16.62
C PRO A 164 -0.94 -3.44 16.32
N PHE A 165 -0.79 -4.76 16.13
CA PHE A 165 0.49 -5.34 15.75
C PHE A 165 0.81 -5.10 14.27
N TYR A 166 -0.15 -5.23 13.36
CA TYR A 166 0.12 -5.18 11.91
C TYR A 166 0.08 -3.79 11.27
N GLN A 167 -0.50 -2.78 11.91
CA GLN A 167 -0.73 -1.46 11.27
C GLN A 167 0.56 -0.84 10.69
N ASP A 168 1.68 -0.92 11.42
CA ASP A 168 2.96 -0.35 10.97
C ASP A 168 3.66 -1.24 9.94
N ILE A 169 3.47 -2.57 10.01
CA ILE A 169 3.90 -3.51 8.96
C ILE A 169 3.19 -3.19 7.66
N ILE A 170 1.86 -3.07 7.69
CA ILE A 170 1.03 -2.78 6.52
C ILE A 170 1.45 -1.44 5.91
N ALA A 171 1.66 -0.42 6.74
CA ALA A 171 2.17 0.87 6.28
C ALA A 171 3.51 0.69 5.56
N ARG A 172 4.51 0.07 6.20
CA ARG A 172 5.85 -0.11 5.60
C ARG A 172 5.83 -0.95 4.33
N MET A 173 5.06 -2.03 4.31
CA MET A 173 4.87 -2.87 3.11
C MET A 173 4.25 -2.06 1.98
N SER A 174 3.17 -1.32 2.25
CA SER A 174 2.54 -0.42 1.28
C SER A 174 3.51 0.62 0.72
N TRP A 175 4.29 1.26 1.60
CA TRP A 175 5.28 2.27 1.21
C TRP A 175 6.42 1.69 0.39
N SER A 176 6.82 0.44 0.61
CA SER A 176 7.87 -0.23 -0.17
C SER A 176 7.37 -0.89 -1.45
N PHE A 177 6.06 -1.11 -1.60
CA PHE A 177 5.48 -1.75 -2.76
C PHE A 177 5.66 -0.90 -4.03
N ARG A 178 6.37 -1.43 -5.01
CA ARG A 178 6.61 -0.78 -6.30
C ARG A 178 6.38 -1.77 -7.43
N PRO A 179 5.54 -1.44 -8.44
CA PRO A 179 5.60 -2.15 -9.71
C PRO A 179 6.97 -1.93 -10.35
N ARG A 180 7.47 -2.90 -11.12
CA ARG A 180 8.67 -2.77 -11.95
C ARG A 180 8.35 -2.22 -13.33
#